data_AF-A0A452QC89-F1
#
_entry.id   AF-A0A452QC89-F1
#
_cell.length_a   1.000
_cell.length_b   1.000
_cell.length_c   1.000
_cell.angle_alpha   90.00
_cell.angle_beta   90.00
_cell.angle_gamma   90.00
#
_symmetry.space_group_name_H-M   'P 1'
#
loop_
_entity.id
_entity.type
_entity.pdbx_description
1 polymer ?
#
loop_
_entity_poly.entity_id
_entity_poly.type
_entity_poly.pdbx_seq_one_letter_code
_entity_poly.pdbx_strand_id
1 'polypeptide(L)'
;MDVKLVFVMEGEPPKLKADVISRRNQMRYGPSGKTWSQKTGRSHFKSVLKECLDMLECLGIPWVQAAGEAEAMCAYLNASGYVDGCLTNDGDAFLYGAQTVYRNFTMNTKDPHVDCYTMSSIKSKLGLDRDALVGLAILLGCDYLPKGVPGVGKEQALKLIWTLKGQSLLQRFTQWNEESCSDPQPLAIKKLAHCSVCSHPGSPKDHERNGCKLCKTNRYCEPHDYEYCCPCEWHRTEHDRHLSTVENSIKKKACSCEGFPFHEVIQEFLLNKDKLVKVIRYQRPDLLLFQRFTLEKMEWPNHYACEKLLVLLTHYDMIERKLGRRNSNQLQPIR
;
A
#
# COMPACT_ATOMS: atom_id res chain seq x y z
N MET A 1 17.90 -5.58 19.48
CA MET A 1 16.96 -5.90 18.39
C MET A 1 17.66 -6.44 17.14
N ASP A 2 19.00 -6.34 16.98
CA ASP A 2 19.76 -6.88 15.83
C ASP A 2 19.13 -6.58 14.45
N VAL A 3 18.59 -5.35 14.32
CA VAL A 3 17.99 -4.86 13.08
C VAL A 3 18.99 -3.98 12.37
N LYS A 4 19.27 -4.29 11.10
CA LYS A 4 20.07 -3.44 10.21
C LYS A 4 19.15 -2.53 9.42
N LEU A 5 19.51 -1.25 9.36
CA LEU A 5 18.70 -0.23 8.68
C LEU A 5 19.42 0.30 7.45
N VAL A 6 18.66 0.66 6.42
CA VAL A 6 19.13 1.49 5.32
C VAL A 6 18.12 2.61 5.15
N PHE A 7 18.59 3.84 5.14
CA PHE A 7 17.72 5.00 5.02
C PHE A 7 17.55 5.37 3.55
N VAL A 8 16.35 5.82 3.18
CA VAL A 8 16.06 6.31 1.84
C VAL A 8 15.86 7.81 1.91
N MET A 9 16.70 8.54 1.19
CA MET A 9 16.56 9.98 1.01
C MET A 9 15.62 10.25 -0.18
N GLU A 10 14.57 11.02 0.06
CA GLU A 10 13.60 11.39 -0.97
C GLU A 10 14.27 12.21 -2.09
N GLY A 11 13.85 11.95 -3.32
CA GLY A 11 14.27 12.67 -4.52
C GLY A 11 13.39 13.88 -4.81
N GLU A 12 13.32 14.27 -6.08
CA GLU A 12 12.41 15.32 -6.52
C GLU A 12 11.04 14.69 -6.86
N PRO A 13 9.92 15.30 -6.40
CA PRO A 13 8.61 14.71 -6.58
C PRO A 13 8.22 14.64 -8.08
N PRO A 14 7.47 13.61 -8.50
CA PRO A 14 6.94 13.55 -9.86
C PRO A 14 6.07 14.77 -10.19
N LYS A 15 6.05 15.18 -11.47
CA LYS A 15 5.26 16.35 -11.92
C LYS A 15 3.80 16.27 -11.48
N LEU A 16 3.20 15.09 -11.60
CA LEU A 16 1.84 14.78 -11.16
C LEU A 16 1.60 15.19 -9.69
N LYS A 17 2.53 14.84 -8.81
CA LYS A 17 2.44 15.17 -7.37
C LYS A 17 2.73 16.64 -7.13
N ALA A 18 3.68 17.24 -7.85
CA ALA A 18 3.99 18.66 -7.72
C ALA A 18 2.77 19.56 -8.00
N ASP A 19 1.99 19.23 -9.03
CA ASP A 19 0.76 19.95 -9.38
C ASP A 19 -0.32 19.78 -8.31
N VAL A 20 -0.49 18.57 -7.78
CA VAL A 20 -1.43 18.28 -6.69
C VAL A 20 -1.04 19.01 -5.40
N ILE A 21 0.23 18.99 -5.02
CA ILE A 21 0.77 19.72 -3.86
C ILE A 21 0.52 21.22 -4.02
N SER A 22 0.76 21.76 -5.22
CA SER A 22 0.53 23.17 -5.52
C SER A 22 -0.95 23.55 -5.32
N ARG A 23 -1.88 22.76 -5.89
CA ARG A 23 -3.33 22.95 -5.72
C ARG A 23 -3.76 22.84 -4.26
N ARG A 24 -3.24 21.86 -3.51
CA ARG A 24 -3.51 21.69 -2.07
C ARG A 24 -3.04 22.90 -1.26
N ASN A 25 -1.87 23.44 -1.58
CA ASN A 25 -1.34 24.63 -0.92
C ASN A 25 -2.18 25.87 -1.25
N GLN A 26 -2.62 26.05 -2.50
CA GLN A 26 -3.53 27.14 -2.87
C GLN A 26 -4.86 27.06 -2.12
N MET A 27 -5.43 25.86 -1.96
CA MET A 27 -6.67 25.67 -1.19
C MET A 27 -6.49 25.97 0.30
N ARG A 28 -5.34 25.62 0.89
CA ARG A 28 -5.07 25.85 2.32
C ARG A 28 -4.66 27.28 2.66
N TYR A 29 -3.93 27.94 1.78
CA TYR A 29 -3.27 29.22 2.08
C TYR A 29 -3.73 30.38 1.18
N GLY A 30 -4.62 30.13 0.21
CA GLY A 30 -5.13 31.13 -0.75
C GLY A 30 -4.18 31.40 -1.93
N PRO A 31 -4.62 32.20 -2.92
CA PRO A 31 -3.76 32.66 -4.01
C PRO A 31 -2.58 33.47 -3.47
N SER A 32 -1.39 33.14 -3.95
CA SER A 32 -0.08 33.55 -3.45
C SER A 32 0.08 35.07 -3.22
N GLY A 33 0.07 35.49 -1.95
CA GLY A 33 0.54 36.80 -1.51
C GLY A 33 1.82 36.78 -0.65
N LYS A 34 2.34 35.61 -0.26
CA LYS A 34 3.53 35.51 0.62
C LYS A 34 4.48 34.39 0.20
N THR A 35 5.37 34.70 -0.74
CA THR A 35 6.41 33.80 -1.28
C THR A 35 7.58 33.55 -0.31
N TRP A 36 7.74 34.38 0.72
CA TRP A 36 8.94 34.40 1.55
C TRP A 36 9.01 33.26 2.60
N SER A 37 7.92 32.95 3.33
CA SER A 37 7.99 31.94 4.41
C SER A 37 7.89 30.48 3.94
N GLN A 38 7.39 30.23 2.73
CA GLN A 38 7.27 28.89 2.15
C GLN A 38 8.61 28.39 1.57
N LYS A 39 9.41 29.29 0.99
CA LYS A 39 10.77 28.96 0.51
C LYS A 39 11.69 28.59 1.67
N THR A 40 11.58 29.29 2.80
CA THR A 40 12.40 29.04 4.00
C THR A 40 12.06 27.72 4.69
N GLY A 41 10.78 27.30 4.71
CA GLY A 41 10.38 26.02 5.29
C GLY A 41 10.91 24.81 4.54
N ARG A 42 10.87 24.83 3.19
CA ARG A 42 11.40 23.72 2.36
C ARG A 42 12.93 23.68 2.37
N SER A 43 13.59 24.85 2.39
CA SER A 43 15.05 24.90 2.52
C SER A 43 15.51 24.40 3.90
N HIS A 44 14.79 24.77 4.97
CA HIS A 44 15.06 24.26 6.31
C HIS A 44 14.88 22.74 6.38
N PHE A 45 13.79 22.20 5.83
CA PHE A 45 13.57 20.75 5.76
C PHE A 45 14.70 20.02 5.03
N LYS A 46 15.14 20.51 3.85
CA LYS A 46 16.30 19.95 3.14
C LYS A 46 17.59 20.05 3.95
N SER A 47 17.78 21.14 4.72
CA SER A 47 18.92 21.28 5.63
C SER A 47 18.92 20.24 6.74
N VAL A 48 17.78 20.04 7.39
CA VAL A 48 17.62 19.02 8.44
C VAL A 48 17.85 17.61 7.89
N LEU A 49 17.32 17.30 6.69
CA LEU A 49 17.59 16.01 6.04
C LEU A 49 19.09 15.81 5.81
N LYS A 50 19.81 16.84 5.37
CA LYS A 50 21.26 16.76 5.20
C LYS A 50 21.98 16.49 6.53
N GLU A 51 21.60 17.19 7.60
CA GLU A 51 22.16 16.94 8.93
C GLU A 51 21.86 15.53 9.44
N CYS A 52 20.68 14.98 9.14
CA CYS A 52 20.38 13.57 9.41
C CYS A 52 21.29 12.63 8.60
N LEU A 53 21.56 12.90 7.32
CA LEU A 53 22.49 12.10 6.53
C LEU A 53 23.91 12.15 7.10
N ASP A 54 24.39 13.34 7.49
CA ASP A 54 25.69 13.51 8.14
C ASP A 54 25.77 12.68 9.44
N MET A 55 24.68 12.63 10.23
CA MET A 55 24.58 11.77 11.41
C MET A 55 24.65 10.28 11.04
N LEU A 56 23.92 9.84 9.99
CA LEU A 56 23.96 8.44 9.55
C LEU A 56 25.36 8.02 9.11
N GLU A 57 26.11 8.91 8.45
CA GLU A 57 27.51 8.69 8.08
C GLU A 57 28.40 8.56 9.32
N CYS A 58 28.21 9.41 10.34
CA CYS A 58 28.90 9.26 11.63
C CYS A 58 28.62 7.91 12.31
N LEU A 59 27.38 7.41 12.17
CA LEU A 59 26.97 6.11 12.71
C LEU A 59 27.38 4.92 11.83
N GLY A 60 27.90 5.15 10.62
CA GLY A 60 28.23 4.10 9.67
C GLY A 60 27.01 3.37 9.09
N ILE A 61 25.83 4.00 9.11
CA ILE A 61 24.58 3.45 8.60
C ILE A 61 24.41 3.88 7.13
N PRO A 62 24.16 2.95 6.20
CA PRO A 62 24.01 3.29 4.79
C PRO A 62 22.69 4.05 4.53
N TRP A 63 22.75 4.95 3.57
CA TRP A 63 21.59 5.61 2.99
C TRP A 63 21.66 5.57 1.47
N VAL A 64 20.51 5.64 0.82
CA VAL A 64 20.38 5.66 -0.65
C VAL A 64 19.52 6.82 -1.09
N GLN A 65 19.77 7.32 -2.29
CA GLN A 65 18.99 8.41 -2.89
C GLN A 65 17.90 7.82 -3.79
N ALA A 66 16.64 8.19 -3.54
CA ALA A 66 15.53 7.90 -4.46
C ALA A 66 15.58 8.83 -5.67
N ALA A 67 15.13 8.33 -6.82
CA ALA A 67 14.97 9.12 -8.04
C ALA A 67 13.73 10.04 -7.96
N GLY A 68 12.68 9.56 -7.29
CA GLY A 68 11.45 10.31 -7.02
C GLY A 68 11.06 10.13 -5.56
N GLU A 69 10.04 9.31 -5.31
CA GLU A 69 9.55 9.10 -3.95
C GLU A 69 10.37 8.08 -3.17
N ALA A 70 10.50 8.31 -1.87
CA ALA A 70 11.19 7.40 -0.98
C ALA A 70 10.50 6.02 -0.93
N GLU A 71 9.18 5.96 -0.97
CA GLU A 71 8.42 4.70 -0.97
C GLU A 71 8.67 3.83 -2.20
N ALA A 72 8.90 4.46 -3.35
CA ALA A 72 9.25 3.76 -4.59
C ALA A 72 10.62 3.06 -4.44
N MET A 73 11.61 3.77 -3.90
CA MET A 73 12.94 3.21 -3.64
C MET A 73 12.91 2.16 -2.53
N CYS A 74 12.13 2.35 -1.46
CA CYS A 74 11.90 1.34 -0.43
C CYS A 74 11.32 0.05 -1.04
N ALA A 75 10.25 0.16 -1.84
CA ALA A 75 9.63 -0.95 -2.53
C ALA A 75 10.60 -1.65 -3.48
N TYR A 76 11.43 -0.90 -4.22
CA TYR A 76 12.48 -1.45 -5.08
C TYR A 76 13.51 -2.27 -4.30
N LEU A 77 14.00 -1.76 -3.17
CA LEU A 77 14.96 -2.46 -2.32
C LEU A 77 14.36 -3.77 -1.77
N ASN A 78 13.10 -3.74 -1.35
CA ASN A 78 12.44 -4.93 -0.81
C ASN A 78 12.12 -5.97 -1.89
N ALA A 79 11.55 -5.54 -3.03
CA ALA A 79 11.25 -6.44 -4.14
C ALA A 79 12.50 -7.07 -4.76
N SER A 80 13.63 -6.37 -4.74
CA SER A 80 14.92 -6.87 -5.24
C SER A 80 15.70 -7.71 -4.21
N GLY A 81 15.19 -7.86 -2.98
CA GLY A 81 15.83 -8.65 -1.92
C GLY A 81 17.04 -7.99 -1.25
N TYR A 82 17.23 -6.67 -1.40
CA TYR A 82 18.27 -5.93 -0.66
C TYR A 82 17.88 -5.71 0.81
N VAL A 83 16.58 -5.67 1.11
CA VAL A 83 16.03 -5.53 2.47
C VAL A 83 14.84 -6.45 2.67
N ASP A 84 14.60 -6.87 3.92
CA ASP A 84 13.51 -7.78 4.27
C ASP A 84 12.13 -7.10 4.34
N GLY A 85 12.08 -5.78 4.55
CA GLY A 85 10.84 -5.01 4.54
C GLY A 85 11.05 -3.50 4.59
N CYS A 86 9.98 -2.77 4.31
CA CYS A 86 9.93 -1.30 4.28
C CYS A 86 9.29 -0.78 5.57
N LEU A 87 9.92 0.18 6.26
CA LEU A 87 9.30 0.86 7.40
C LEU A 87 8.66 2.17 6.93
N THR A 88 7.32 2.19 6.84
CA THR A 88 6.57 3.38 6.43
C THR A 88 5.15 3.40 6.99
N ASN A 89 4.61 4.60 7.17
CA ASN A 89 3.20 4.80 7.48
C ASN A 89 2.32 4.99 6.23
N ASP A 90 2.94 5.11 5.05
CA ASP A 90 2.30 5.28 3.76
C ASP A 90 1.97 3.92 3.10
N GLY A 91 0.78 3.82 2.53
CA GLY A 91 0.32 2.61 1.84
C GLY A 91 0.85 2.49 0.41
N ASP A 92 1.33 3.59 -0.17
CA ASP A 92 1.79 3.65 -1.56
C ASP A 92 2.98 2.73 -1.83
N ALA A 93 3.73 2.32 -0.81
CA ALA A 93 4.78 1.30 -0.91
C ALA A 93 4.29 0.00 -1.57
N PHE A 94 3.05 -0.44 -1.29
CA PHE A 94 2.48 -1.64 -1.92
C PHE A 94 2.16 -1.42 -3.40
N LEU A 95 1.74 -0.21 -3.78
CA LEU A 95 1.46 0.15 -5.18
C LEU A 95 2.76 0.17 -6.00
N TYR A 96 3.87 0.60 -5.37
CA TYR A 96 5.23 0.51 -5.91
C TYR A 96 5.81 -0.92 -5.92
N GLY A 97 5.15 -1.88 -5.26
CA GLY A 97 5.50 -3.30 -5.34
C GLY A 97 6.25 -3.86 -4.14
N ALA A 98 6.25 -3.17 -2.98
CA ALA A 98 6.78 -3.72 -1.74
C ALA A 98 6.06 -5.04 -1.37
N GLN A 99 6.81 -5.99 -0.83
CA GLN A 99 6.31 -7.29 -0.37
C GLN A 99 5.99 -7.29 1.12
N THR A 100 6.77 -6.55 1.92
CA THR A 100 6.61 -6.45 3.37
C THR A 100 6.68 -4.98 3.79
N VAL A 101 5.66 -4.50 4.49
CA VAL A 101 5.59 -3.14 5.03
C VAL A 101 5.33 -3.19 6.53
N TYR A 102 6.16 -2.49 7.28
CA TYR A 102 6.07 -2.26 8.70
C TYR A 102 5.49 -0.86 8.94
N ARG A 103 4.43 -0.76 9.74
CA ARG A 103 3.68 0.48 9.98
C ARG A 103 3.47 0.70 11.49
N ASN A 104 3.19 1.94 11.89
CA ASN A 104 2.90 2.30 13.28
C ASN A 104 4.02 1.92 14.26
N PHE A 105 5.28 2.05 13.84
CA PHE A 105 6.42 1.75 14.71
C PHE A 105 6.40 2.62 15.96
N THR A 106 6.39 1.96 17.12
CA THR A 106 6.37 2.61 18.43
C THR A 106 7.43 2.00 19.35
N MET A 107 8.13 2.86 20.08
CA MET A 107 9.07 2.48 21.14
C MET A 107 8.52 2.80 22.53
N ASN A 108 7.19 2.90 22.67
CA ASN A 108 6.54 3.12 23.96
C ASN A 108 6.90 1.98 24.93
N THR A 109 7.26 2.33 26.16
CA THR A 109 7.69 1.35 27.19
C THR A 109 6.62 0.34 27.55
N LYS A 110 5.34 0.66 27.37
CA LYS A 110 4.21 -0.25 27.68
C LYS A 110 3.93 -1.28 26.59
N ASP A 111 4.18 -0.93 25.34
CA ASP A 111 3.83 -1.76 24.18
C ASP A 111 4.69 -1.38 22.96
N PRO A 112 5.97 -1.79 22.92
CA PRO A 112 6.83 -1.56 21.77
C PRO A 112 6.49 -2.55 20.66
N HIS A 113 5.76 -2.10 19.65
CA HIS A 113 5.33 -2.94 18.53
C HIS A 113 5.48 -2.22 17.18
N VAL A 114 5.26 -3.01 16.12
CA VAL A 114 5.13 -2.54 14.75
C VAL A 114 4.13 -3.44 14.04
N ASP A 115 3.24 -2.85 13.25
CA ASP A 115 2.26 -3.58 12.47
C ASP A 115 2.90 -4.10 11.19
N CYS A 116 2.84 -5.41 10.96
CA CYS A 116 3.41 -6.05 9.78
C CYS A 116 2.32 -6.38 8.76
N TYR A 117 2.46 -5.85 7.55
CA TYR A 117 1.61 -6.13 6.41
C TYR A 117 2.45 -6.80 5.33
N THR A 118 2.00 -7.97 4.86
CA THR A 118 2.69 -8.70 3.78
C THR A 118 1.78 -8.85 2.57
N MET A 119 2.35 -8.67 1.38
CA MET A 119 1.61 -8.80 0.11
C MET A 119 1.02 -10.20 -0.07
N SER A 120 1.70 -11.23 0.44
CA SER A 120 1.20 -12.61 0.48
C SER A 120 -0.06 -12.77 1.34
N SER A 121 -0.12 -12.13 2.51
CA SER A 121 -1.31 -12.11 3.36
C SER A 121 -2.45 -11.31 2.74
N ILE A 122 -2.14 -10.19 2.07
CA ILE A 122 -3.13 -9.36 1.36
C ILE A 122 -3.76 -10.17 0.23
N LYS A 123 -2.94 -10.84 -0.58
CA LYS A 123 -3.41 -11.68 -1.69
C LYS A 123 -4.23 -12.88 -1.20
N SER A 124 -3.77 -13.58 -0.16
CA SER A 124 -4.47 -14.78 0.34
C SER A 124 -5.77 -14.47 1.09
N LYS A 125 -5.81 -13.40 1.89
CA LYS A 125 -6.98 -13.06 2.72
C LYS A 125 -7.99 -12.15 2.02
N LEU A 126 -7.52 -11.22 1.18
CA LEU A 126 -8.37 -10.23 0.53
C LEU A 126 -8.52 -10.46 -0.98
N GLY A 127 -7.73 -11.35 -1.57
CA GLY A 127 -7.76 -11.58 -3.02
C GLY A 127 -7.16 -10.44 -3.85
N LEU A 128 -6.41 -9.53 -3.21
CA LEU A 128 -5.87 -8.32 -3.86
C LEU A 128 -4.43 -8.54 -4.30
N ASP A 129 -4.16 -8.36 -5.58
CA ASP A 129 -2.82 -8.26 -6.14
C ASP A 129 -2.41 -6.79 -6.35
N ARG A 130 -1.17 -6.56 -6.81
CA ARG A 130 -0.63 -5.20 -6.99
C ARG A 130 -1.48 -4.40 -7.97
N ASP A 131 -1.89 -5.01 -9.08
CA ASP A 131 -2.72 -4.36 -10.09
C ASP A 131 -4.10 -3.97 -9.54
N ALA A 132 -4.70 -4.82 -8.71
CA ALA A 132 -5.93 -4.49 -7.99
C ALA A 132 -5.72 -3.35 -6.98
N LEU A 133 -4.59 -3.29 -6.27
CA LEU A 133 -4.28 -2.19 -5.37
C LEU A 133 -4.08 -0.86 -6.11
N VAL A 134 -3.38 -0.86 -7.25
CA VAL A 134 -3.24 0.33 -8.11
C VAL A 134 -4.60 0.76 -8.66
N GLY A 135 -5.41 -0.18 -9.14
CA GLY A 135 -6.77 0.12 -9.60
C GLY A 135 -7.66 0.69 -8.49
N LEU A 136 -7.55 0.15 -7.28
CA LEU A 136 -8.25 0.65 -6.10
C LEU A 136 -7.83 2.09 -5.76
N ALA A 137 -6.54 2.40 -5.85
CA ALA A 137 -6.02 3.74 -5.62
C ALA A 137 -6.52 4.76 -6.65
N ILE A 138 -6.71 4.35 -7.91
CA ILE A 138 -7.31 5.19 -8.94
C ILE A 138 -8.78 5.50 -8.64
N LEU A 139 -9.54 4.49 -8.20
CA LEU A 139 -10.96 4.66 -7.87
C LEU A 139 -11.17 5.52 -6.61
N LEU A 140 -10.42 5.23 -5.55
CA LEU A 140 -10.58 5.90 -4.25
C LEU A 140 -9.84 7.24 -4.16
N GLY A 141 -8.82 7.41 -5.01
CA GLY A 141 -7.87 8.51 -4.95
C GLY A 141 -6.63 8.17 -4.13
N CYS A 142 -5.53 8.81 -4.51
CA CYS A 142 -4.21 8.69 -3.89
C CYS A 142 -3.47 10.04 -3.95
N ASP A 143 -2.20 10.06 -3.57
CA ASP A 143 -1.38 11.28 -3.56
C ASP A 143 -1.22 11.93 -4.94
N TYR A 144 -1.24 11.16 -6.03
CA TYR A 144 -1.22 11.69 -7.40
C TYR A 144 -2.61 12.08 -7.92
N LEU A 145 -3.66 11.48 -7.37
CA LEU A 145 -5.04 11.66 -7.82
C LEU A 145 -5.95 11.87 -6.61
N PRO A 146 -5.98 13.07 -6.01
CA PRO A 146 -6.65 13.30 -4.72
C PRO A 146 -8.17 13.14 -4.76
N LYS A 147 -8.79 13.22 -5.95
CA LYS A 147 -10.25 13.11 -6.11
C LYS A 147 -10.73 11.68 -6.41
N GLY A 148 -9.83 10.80 -6.88
CA GLY A 148 -10.22 9.50 -7.44
C GLY A 148 -11.35 9.62 -8.46
N VAL A 149 -12.20 8.59 -8.53
CA VAL A 149 -13.46 8.64 -9.26
C VAL A 149 -14.57 9.14 -8.31
N PRO A 150 -15.20 10.30 -8.59
CA PRO A 150 -16.20 10.87 -7.71
C PRO A 150 -17.37 9.93 -7.44
N GLY A 151 -17.71 9.78 -6.16
CA GLY A 151 -18.84 8.95 -5.74
C GLY A 151 -18.58 7.44 -5.79
N VAL A 152 -17.33 7.00 -5.95
CA VAL A 152 -16.91 5.60 -5.74
C VAL A 152 -16.22 5.50 -4.39
N GLY A 153 -16.86 4.80 -3.45
CA GLY A 153 -16.32 4.56 -2.11
C GLY A 153 -15.64 3.20 -1.98
N LYS A 154 -15.01 2.96 -0.81
CA LYS A 154 -14.31 1.70 -0.47
C LYS A 154 -15.18 0.47 -0.69
N GLU A 155 -16.43 0.51 -0.24
CA GLU A 155 -17.36 -0.61 -0.40
C GLU A 155 -17.70 -0.91 -1.87
N GLN A 156 -17.91 0.13 -2.69
CA GLN A 156 -18.21 -0.05 -4.12
C GLN A 156 -17.00 -0.60 -4.86
N ALA A 157 -15.81 -0.09 -4.56
CA ALA A 157 -14.58 -0.58 -5.16
C ALA A 157 -14.28 -2.04 -4.76
N LEU A 158 -14.50 -2.43 -3.50
CA LEU A 158 -14.35 -3.83 -3.07
C LEU A 158 -15.37 -4.76 -3.71
N LYS A 159 -16.63 -4.34 -3.83
CA LYS A 159 -17.67 -5.10 -4.56
C LYS A 159 -17.28 -5.32 -6.02
N LEU A 160 -16.73 -4.30 -6.67
CA LEU A 160 -16.21 -4.43 -8.03
C LEU A 160 -15.07 -5.47 -8.09
N ILE A 161 -14.10 -5.40 -7.18
CA ILE A 161 -12.97 -6.35 -7.18
C ILE A 161 -13.45 -7.79 -7.01
N TRP A 162 -14.41 -8.07 -6.10
CA TRP A 162 -14.96 -9.42 -5.94
C TRP A 162 -15.78 -9.90 -7.14
N THR A 163 -16.32 -8.98 -7.94
CA THR A 163 -17.01 -9.30 -9.19
C THR A 163 -16.03 -9.77 -10.27
N LEU A 164 -14.80 -9.25 -10.24
CA LEU A 164 -13.77 -9.52 -11.21
C LEU A 164 -13.11 -10.88 -10.91
N LYS A 165 -13.71 -11.94 -11.45
CA LYS A 165 -13.28 -13.35 -11.32
C LYS A 165 -11.96 -13.62 -12.08
N GLY A 166 -10.85 -13.01 -11.64
CA GLY A 166 -9.50 -13.25 -12.17
C GLY A 166 -9.01 -12.27 -13.25
N GLN A 167 -9.75 -11.19 -13.51
CA GLN A 167 -9.29 -10.08 -14.36
C GLN A 167 -8.81 -8.92 -13.48
N SER A 168 -7.74 -8.24 -13.89
CA SER A 168 -7.25 -7.09 -13.12
C SER A 168 -8.14 -5.86 -13.34
N LEU A 169 -8.21 -4.99 -12.33
CA LEU A 169 -8.94 -3.72 -12.46
C LEU A 169 -8.41 -2.88 -13.63
N LEU A 170 -7.09 -2.88 -13.84
CA LEU A 170 -6.46 -2.13 -14.93
C LEU A 170 -6.87 -2.65 -16.32
N GLN A 171 -7.02 -3.96 -16.48
CA GLN A 171 -7.54 -4.56 -17.72
C GLN A 171 -9.01 -4.17 -17.97
N ARG A 172 -9.81 -4.09 -16.91
CA ARG A 172 -11.20 -3.64 -17.03
C ARG A 172 -11.31 -2.17 -17.37
N PHE A 173 -10.46 -1.34 -16.78
CA PHE A 173 -10.44 0.09 -17.06
C PHE A 173 -10.05 0.39 -18.51
N THR A 174 -9.13 -0.38 -19.09
CA THR A 174 -8.80 -0.28 -20.52
C THR A 174 -9.96 -0.73 -21.41
N GLN A 175 -10.61 -1.85 -21.09
CA GLN A 175 -11.83 -2.30 -21.80
C GLN A 175 -12.96 -1.26 -21.76
N TRP A 176 -13.21 -0.64 -20.61
CA TRP A 176 -14.24 0.40 -20.49
C TRP A 176 -13.96 1.64 -21.33
N ASN A 177 -12.69 1.93 -21.61
CA ASN A 177 -12.28 3.04 -22.46
C ASN A 177 -12.46 2.72 -23.95
N GLU A 178 -12.28 1.45 -24.35
CA GLU A 178 -12.44 0.98 -25.72
C GLU A 178 -13.92 0.73 -26.09
N GLU A 179 -14.70 0.15 -25.17
CA GLU A 179 -16.13 -0.07 -25.32
C GLU A 179 -16.90 1.23 -25.01
N SER A 180 -17.13 2.05 -26.04
CA SER A 180 -18.03 3.20 -25.95
C SER A 180 -19.34 2.77 -25.28
N CYS A 181 -19.68 3.34 -24.11
CA CYS A 181 -20.82 3.01 -23.25
C CYS A 181 -22.11 2.66 -24.03
N SER A 182 -22.25 1.41 -24.43
CA SER A 182 -23.42 0.87 -25.09
C SER A 182 -23.96 -0.19 -24.16
N ASP A 183 -25.05 0.13 -23.47
CA ASP A 183 -25.71 -0.79 -22.54
C ASP A 183 -26.17 -2.03 -23.32
N PRO A 184 -25.69 -3.25 -22.98
CA PRO A 184 -26.35 -4.46 -23.44
C PRO A 184 -27.73 -4.51 -22.78
N GLN A 185 -28.81 -4.45 -23.56
CA GLN A 185 -30.17 -4.64 -23.03
C GLN A 185 -30.27 -6.05 -22.40
N PRO A 186 -30.55 -6.17 -21.09
CA PRO A 186 -30.65 -7.49 -20.47
C PRO A 186 -31.94 -8.19 -20.91
N LEU A 187 -31.80 -9.45 -21.34
CA LEU A 187 -32.92 -10.35 -21.60
C LEU A 187 -33.69 -10.61 -20.29
N ALA A 188 -34.98 -10.27 -20.26
CA ALA A 188 -35.80 -10.39 -19.06
C ALA A 188 -36.18 -11.86 -18.77
N ILE A 189 -35.49 -12.50 -17.81
CA ILE A 189 -35.85 -13.83 -17.30
C ILE A 189 -36.96 -13.69 -16.25
N LYS A 190 -38.05 -14.46 -16.40
CA LYS A 190 -39.20 -14.41 -15.48
C LYS A 190 -38.86 -14.95 -14.10
N LYS A 191 -39.31 -14.25 -13.06
CA LYS A 191 -39.18 -14.69 -11.66
C LYS A 191 -39.99 -15.97 -11.41
N LEU A 192 -39.31 -17.05 -11.05
CA LEU A 192 -39.96 -18.29 -10.63
C LEU A 192 -40.47 -18.20 -9.18
N ALA A 193 -41.57 -18.88 -8.89
CA ALA A 193 -42.04 -19.12 -7.52
C ALA A 193 -41.05 -20.01 -6.77
N HIS A 194 -40.91 -19.80 -5.47
CA HIS A 194 -40.06 -20.60 -4.59
C HIS A 194 -40.89 -21.13 -3.41
N CYS A 195 -40.55 -22.32 -2.92
CA CYS A 195 -41.19 -22.91 -1.76
C CYS A 195 -40.84 -22.12 -0.50
N SER A 196 -41.81 -21.86 0.37
CA SER A 196 -41.62 -21.09 1.60
C SER A 196 -40.81 -21.82 2.68
N VAL A 197 -40.58 -23.13 2.52
CA VAL A 197 -39.86 -23.96 3.51
C VAL A 197 -38.42 -24.19 3.08
N CYS A 198 -38.18 -24.70 1.86
CA CYS A 198 -36.82 -25.01 1.38
C CYS A 198 -36.23 -23.97 0.43
N SER A 199 -36.94 -22.88 0.11
CA SER A 199 -36.46 -21.82 -0.81
C SER A 199 -36.04 -22.31 -2.20
N HIS A 200 -36.48 -23.51 -2.60
CA HIS A 200 -36.22 -24.10 -3.91
C HIS A 200 -37.28 -23.69 -4.95
N PRO A 201 -36.95 -23.72 -6.26
CA PRO A 201 -37.90 -23.39 -7.31
C PRO A 201 -39.15 -24.31 -7.30
N GLY A 202 -40.32 -23.70 -7.45
CA GLY A 202 -41.64 -24.34 -7.40
C GLY A 202 -42.55 -23.69 -6.37
N SER A 203 -43.86 -23.77 -6.57
CA SER A 203 -44.81 -23.27 -5.57
C SER A 203 -44.88 -24.21 -4.36
N PRO A 204 -45.26 -23.71 -3.15
CA PRO A 204 -45.48 -24.57 -1.99
C PRO A 204 -46.45 -25.73 -2.27
N LYS A 205 -47.51 -25.47 -3.06
CA LYS A 205 -48.50 -26.48 -3.45
C LYS A 205 -47.93 -27.56 -4.37
N ASP A 206 -46.98 -27.21 -5.24
CA ASP A 206 -46.31 -28.19 -6.10
C ASP A 206 -45.40 -29.10 -5.28
N HIS A 207 -44.73 -28.54 -4.27
CA HIS A 207 -43.86 -29.29 -3.37
C HIS A 207 -44.65 -30.20 -2.42
N GLU A 208 -45.85 -29.82 -2.00
CA GLU A 208 -46.77 -30.69 -1.26
C GLU A 208 -47.27 -31.87 -2.11
N ARG A 209 -47.52 -31.66 -3.41
CA ARG A 209 -48.11 -32.67 -4.30
C ARG A 209 -47.08 -33.62 -4.91
N ASN A 210 -45.93 -33.08 -5.36
CA ASN A 210 -44.94 -33.81 -6.15
C ASN A 210 -43.58 -33.98 -5.45
N GLY A 211 -43.42 -33.41 -4.25
CA GLY A 211 -42.13 -33.39 -3.56
C GLY A 211 -41.14 -32.39 -4.15
N CYS A 212 -39.94 -32.33 -3.55
CA CYS A 212 -38.88 -31.42 -3.96
C CYS A 212 -37.65 -32.21 -4.47
N LYS A 213 -37.29 -32.00 -5.73
CA LYS A 213 -36.13 -32.67 -6.36
C LYS A 213 -34.79 -32.31 -5.71
N LEU A 214 -34.68 -31.08 -5.19
CA LEU A 214 -33.44 -30.59 -4.57
C LEU A 214 -33.30 -31.05 -3.11
N CYS A 215 -34.41 -31.17 -2.37
CA CYS A 215 -34.43 -31.82 -1.06
C CYS A 215 -34.40 -33.36 -1.15
N LYS A 216 -34.63 -33.93 -2.34
CA LYS A 216 -34.84 -35.38 -2.57
C LYS A 216 -35.97 -35.97 -1.71
N THR A 217 -37.00 -35.18 -1.45
CA THR A 217 -38.15 -35.55 -0.61
C THR A 217 -39.42 -35.68 -1.45
N ASN A 218 -40.30 -36.61 -1.06
CA ASN A 218 -41.51 -36.91 -1.84
C ASN A 218 -42.78 -36.17 -1.35
N ARG A 219 -42.82 -35.65 -0.11
CA ARG A 219 -44.02 -35.02 0.49
C ARG A 219 -43.77 -33.92 1.53
N TYR A 220 -42.53 -33.58 1.83
CA TYR A 220 -42.18 -32.53 2.81
C TYR A 220 -40.91 -31.81 2.36
N CYS A 221 -40.69 -30.58 2.81
CA CYS A 221 -39.48 -29.82 2.51
C CYS A 221 -38.71 -29.59 3.79
N GLU A 222 -37.38 -29.69 3.71
CA GLU A 222 -36.52 -29.35 4.84
C GLU A 222 -36.04 -27.90 4.70
N PRO A 223 -36.04 -27.12 5.79
CA PRO A 223 -35.47 -25.79 5.80
C PRO A 223 -33.97 -25.85 5.59
N HIS A 224 -33.43 -24.89 4.83
CA HIS A 224 -32.00 -24.71 4.69
C HIS A 224 -31.47 -23.66 5.66
N ASP A 225 -30.18 -23.76 5.95
CA ASP A 225 -29.45 -22.76 6.72
C ASP A 225 -29.48 -21.40 6.02
N TYR A 226 -29.28 -20.33 6.81
CA TYR A 226 -29.34 -18.94 6.33
C TYR A 226 -28.36 -18.62 5.19
N GLU A 227 -27.27 -19.38 5.04
CA GLU A 227 -26.26 -19.19 3.98
C GLU A 227 -26.66 -19.81 2.63
N TYR A 228 -27.81 -20.48 2.53
CA TYR A 228 -28.20 -21.18 1.32
C TYR A 228 -28.60 -20.24 0.17
N CYS A 229 -27.82 -20.28 -0.91
CA CYS A 229 -28.11 -19.56 -2.15
C CYS A 229 -28.81 -20.47 -3.16
N CYS A 230 -30.03 -20.09 -3.55
CA CYS A 230 -30.83 -20.84 -4.52
C CYS A 230 -30.11 -20.92 -5.89
N PRO A 231 -29.90 -22.13 -6.45
CA PRO A 231 -29.15 -22.32 -7.69
C PRO A 231 -29.97 -22.04 -8.96
N CYS A 232 -31.17 -21.44 -8.85
CA CYS A 232 -32.03 -21.27 -10.01
C CYS A 232 -31.47 -20.23 -10.99
N GLU A 233 -31.85 -20.38 -12.26
CA GLU A 233 -31.37 -19.51 -13.34
C GLU A 233 -31.73 -18.04 -13.08
N TRP A 234 -32.93 -17.77 -12.56
CA TRP A 234 -33.35 -16.41 -12.19
C TRP A 234 -32.43 -15.79 -11.13
N HIS A 235 -32.17 -16.48 -10.01
CA HIS A 235 -31.27 -15.95 -8.96
C HIS A 235 -29.83 -15.79 -9.45
N ARG A 236 -29.32 -16.71 -10.28
CA ARG A 236 -28.01 -16.56 -10.92
C ARG A 236 -27.96 -15.32 -11.81
N THR A 237 -28.94 -15.16 -12.69
CA THR A 237 -29.00 -14.00 -13.59
C THR A 237 -29.25 -12.69 -12.85
N GLU A 238 -29.98 -12.72 -11.73
CA GLU A 238 -30.28 -11.52 -10.96
C GLU A 238 -29.11 -11.11 -10.07
N HIS A 239 -28.35 -12.08 -9.58
CA HIS A 239 -27.05 -11.84 -8.98
C HIS A 239 -26.07 -11.25 -10.01
N ASP A 240 -25.96 -11.85 -11.20
CA ASP A 240 -25.12 -11.33 -12.29
C ASP A 240 -25.57 -9.93 -12.75
N ARG A 241 -26.88 -9.65 -12.79
CA ARG A 241 -27.43 -8.32 -13.09
C ARG A 241 -27.08 -7.31 -12.01
N HIS A 242 -27.14 -7.70 -10.73
CA HIS A 242 -26.73 -6.83 -9.63
C HIS A 242 -25.24 -6.50 -9.71
N LEU A 243 -24.38 -7.49 -9.97
CA LEU A 243 -22.94 -7.29 -10.18
C LEU A 243 -22.66 -6.37 -11.39
N SER A 244 -23.35 -6.60 -12.51
CA SER A 244 -23.28 -5.75 -13.71
C SER A 244 -23.78 -4.33 -13.44
N THR A 245 -24.78 -4.15 -12.57
CA THR A 245 -25.28 -2.81 -12.19
C THR A 245 -24.24 -2.03 -11.39
N VAL A 246 -23.54 -2.69 -10.47
CA VAL A 246 -22.44 -2.08 -9.70
C VAL A 246 -21.31 -1.69 -10.65
N GLU A 247 -20.91 -2.60 -11.54
CA GLU A 247 -19.87 -2.34 -12.55
C GLU A 247 -20.25 -1.17 -13.46
N ASN A 248 -21.46 -1.16 -14.03
CA ASN A 248 -21.94 -0.11 -14.93
C ASN A 248 -22.05 1.25 -14.23
N SER A 249 -22.45 1.27 -12.95
CA SER A 249 -22.48 2.51 -12.16
C SER A 249 -21.09 3.10 -11.97
N ILE A 250 -20.09 2.25 -11.69
CA ILE A 250 -18.69 2.67 -11.54
C ILE A 250 -18.12 3.08 -12.90
N LYS A 251 -18.36 2.29 -13.96
CA LYS A 251 -17.96 2.59 -15.34
C LYS A 251 -18.47 3.96 -15.77
N LYS A 252 -19.76 4.25 -15.57
CA LYS A 252 -20.36 5.55 -15.93
C LYS A 252 -19.68 6.72 -15.21
N LYS A 253 -19.38 6.59 -13.92
CA LYS A 253 -18.65 7.63 -13.15
C LYS A 253 -17.21 7.76 -13.61
N ALA A 254 -16.52 6.64 -13.83
CA ALA A 254 -15.14 6.59 -14.26
C ALA A 254 -14.95 7.22 -15.65
N CYS A 255 -15.75 6.80 -16.63
CA CYS A 255 -15.72 7.34 -18.00
C CYS A 255 -16.15 8.81 -18.08
N SER A 256 -16.86 9.34 -17.08
CA SER A 256 -17.18 10.77 -17.00
C SER A 256 -16.00 11.63 -16.52
N CYS A 257 -14.93 11.01 -16.01
CA CYS A 257 -13.73 11.72 -15.59
C CYS A 257 -12.81 11.95 -16.79
N GLU A 258 -12.42 13.20 -17.01
CA GLU A 258 -11.42 13.55 -18.02
C GLU A 258 -10.09 12.84 -17.74
N GLY A 259 -9.56 12.14 -18.74
CA GLY A 259 -8.28 11.45 -18.65
C GLY A 259 -8.32 10.06 -18.01
N PHE A 260 -9.49 9.52 -17.63
CA PHE A 260 -9.62 8.12 -17.22
C PHE A 260 -9.14 7.17 -18.34
N PRO A 261 -8.37 6.10 -18.05
CA PRO A 261 -8.02 5.52 -16.75
C PRO A 261 -6.78 6.10 -16.04
N PHE A 262 -6.40 7.34 -16.34
CA PHE A 262 -5.26 8.06 -15.74
C PHE A 262 -3.94 7.32 -15.93
N HIS A 263 -3.62 7.02 -17.20
CA HIS A 263 -2.43 6.26 -17.60
C HIS A 263 -1.12 6.79 -16.99
N GLU A 264 -0.97 8.10 -16.84
CA GLU A 264 0.23 8.70 -16.23
C GLU A 264 0.41 8.27 -14.76
N VAL A 265 -0.69 8.19 -14.00
CA VAL A 265 -0.67 7.74 -12.60
C VAL A 265 -0.40 6.25 -12.50
N ILE A 266 -1.01 5.45 -13.38
CA ILE A 266 -0.74 4.00 -13.47
C ILE A 266 0.76 3.78 -13.75
N GLN A 267 1.29 4.48 -14.75
CA GLN A 267 2.69 4.35 -15.12
C GLN A 267 3.64 4.81 -14.03
N GLU A 268 3.29 5.86 -13.26
CA GLU A 268 4.08 6.30 -12.11
C GLU A 268 4.30 5.16 -11.10
N PHE A 269 3.23 4.44 -10.74
CA PHE A 269 3.34 3.34 -9.79
C PHE A 269 4.02 2.09 -10.37
N LEU A 270 3.84 1.81 -11.67
CA LEU A 270 4.33 0.58 -12.29
C LEU A 270 5.78 0.68 -12.82
N LEU A 271 6.21 1.86 -13.26
CA LEU A 271 7.56 2.06 -13.79
C LEU A 271 8.57 2.28 -12.66
N ASN A 272 9.51 1.35 -12.54
CA ASN A 272 10.64 1.53 -11.63
C ASN A 272 11.67 2.51 -12.24
N LYS A 273 11.87 3.64 -11.56
CA LYS A 273 12.88 4.65 -11.92
C LYS A 273 14.14 4.52 -11.08
N ASP A 274 14.06 3.82 -9.95
CA ASP A 274 15.10 3.75 -8.95
C ASP A 274 16.20 2.77 -9.34
N LYS A 275 17.43 3.16 -9.02
CA LYS A 275 18.64 2.37 -9.28
C LYS A 275 19.59 2.49 -8.11
N LEU A 276 20.19 1.37 -7.76
CA LEU A 276 21.19 1.32 -6.70
C LEU A 276 22.56 1.70 -7.30
N VAL A 277 23.02 2.91 -6.99
CA VAL A 277 24.29 3.45 -7.53
C VAL A 277 25.51 2.93 -6.77
N LYS A 278 25.36 2.66 -5.46
CA LYS A 278 26.44 2.18 -4.58
C LYS A 278 25.99 0.99 -3.77
N VAL A 279 26.86 0.00 -3.62
CA VAL A 279 26.62 -1.18 -2.77
C VAL A 279 26.32 -0.74 -1.34
N ILE A 280 25.24 -1.27 -0.76
CA ILE A 280 24.84 -1.02 0.63
C ILE A 280 25.91 -1.62 1.54
N ARG A 281 26.63 -0.76 2.25
CA ARG A 281 27.70 -1.17 3.17
C ARG A 281 27.54 -0.49 4.52
N TYR A 282 27.55 -1.31 5.56
CA TYR A 282 27.62 -0.88 6.94
C TYR A 282 29.08 -0.66 7.34
N GLN A 283 29.33 0.42 8.07
CA GLN A 283 30.64 0.76 8.60
C GLN A 283 30.59 0.83 10.13
N ARG A 284 31.76 0.76 10.75
CA ARG A 284 31.89 0.96 12.19
C ARG A 284 31.58 2.43 12.50
N PRO A 285 30.76 2.75 13.52
CA PRO A 285 30.54 4.13 13.93
C PRO A 285 31.86 4.86 14.22
N ASP A 286 31.97 6.12 13.80
CA ASP A 286 33.13 6.96 14.06
C ASP A 286 32.90 7.82 15.30
N LEU A 287 33.62 7.49 16.38
CA LEU A 287 33.46 8.19 17.66
C LEU A 287 33.84 9.66 17.59
N LEU A 288 34.90 10.01 16.86
CA LEU A 288 35.39 11.38 16.82
C LEU A 288 34.49 12.27 15.97
N LEU A 289 34.01 11.75 14.82
CA LEU A 289 33.03 12.44 14.00
C LEU A 289 31.70 12.60 14.75
N PHE A 290 31.23 11.55 15.43
CA PHE A 290 30.00 11.61 16.21
C PHE A 290 30.08 12.62 17.36
N GLN A 291 31.20 12.68 18.10
CA GLN A 291 31.42 13.69 19.15
C GLN A 291 31.35 15.11 18.60
N ARG A 292 32.06 15.39 17.50
CA ARG A 292 32.04 16.72 16.87
C ARG A 292 30.64 17.09 16.39
N PHE A 293 29.97 16.17 15.70
CA PHE A 293 28.63 16.38 15.18
C PHE A 293 27.62 16.65 16.31
N THR A 294 27.59 15.79 17.33
CA THR A 294 26.62 15.91 18.44
C THR A 294 26.89 17.12 19.32
N LEU A 295 28.14 17.54 19.48
CA LEU A 295 28.50 18.78 20.17
C LEU A 295 28.01 20.02 19.40
N GLU A 296 28.22 20.08 18.08
CA GLU A 296 27.83 21.23 17.27
C GLU A 296 26.31 21.31 17.04
N LYS A 297 25.66 20.18 16.78
CA LYS A 297 24.26 20.13 16.33
C LYS A 297 23.25 19.90 17.44
N MET A 298 23.67 19.29 18.55
CA MET A 298 22.77 18.91 19.66
C MET A 298 23.29 19.36 21.02
N GLU A 299 24.42 20.08 21.07
CA GLU A 299 25.06 20.57 22.30
C GLU A 299 25.41 19.46 23.30
N TRP A 300 25.69 18.25 22.82
CA TRP A 300 26.05 17.13 23.68
C TRP A 300 27.50 17.22 24.14
N PRO A 301 27.78 17.12 25.45
CA PRO A 301 29.14 16.96 25.93
C PRO A 301 29.78 15.66 25.40
N ASN A 302 31.08 15.69 25.09
CA ASN A 302 31.80 14.55 24.52
C ASN A 302 31.66 13.25 25.33
N HIS A 303 31.62 13.34 26.67
CA HIS A 303 31.46 12.16 27.53
C HIS A 303 30.08 11.51 27.37
N TYR A 304 29.03 12.31 27.20
CA TYR A 304 27.67 11.83 26.97
C TYR A 304 27.54 11.18 25.59
N ALA A 305 28.14 11.80 24.56
CA ALA A 305 28.19 11.21 23.22
C ALA A 305 28.92 9.85 23.22
N CYS A 306 30.05 9.73 23.94
CA CYS A 306 30.75 8.46 24.14
C CYS A 306 29.84 7.40 24.78
N GLU A 307 29.16 7.75 25.87
CA GLU A 307 28.26 6.84 26.58
C GLU A 307 27.18 6.28 25.65
N LYS A 308 26.55 7.13 24.84
CA LYS A 308 25.50 6.71 23.91
C LYS A 308 26.03 5.91 22.72
N LEU A 309 27.23 6.23 22.21
CA LEU A 309 27.80 5.50 21.07
C LEU A 309 28.44 4.17 21.45
N LEU A 310 28.87 4.01 22.71
CA LEU A 310 29.60 2.81 23.16
C LEU A 310 28.80 1.51 22.94
N VAL A 311 27.48 1.53 23.15
CA VAL A 311 26.63 0.36 22.89
C VAL A 311 26.57 -0.02 21.40
N LEU A 312 26.67 0.96 20.50
CA LEU A 312 26.69 0.71 19.06
C LEU A 312 28.06 0.20 18.60
N LEU A 313 29.15 0.75 19.14
CA LEU A 313 30.51 0.29 18.87
C LEU A 313 30.74 -1.15 19.32
N THR A 314 30.34 -1.46 20.54
CA THR A 314 30.45 -2.83 21.09
C THR A 314 29.60 -3.81 20.29
N HIS A 315 28.35 -3.45 19.95
CA HIS A 315 27.50 -4.28 19.10
C HIS A 315 28.15 -4.55 17.74
N TYR A 316 28.65 -3.51 17.05
CA TYR A 316 29.32 -3.67 15.76
C TYR A 316 30.53 -4.61 15.86
N ASP A 317 31.41 -4.40 16.85
CA ASP A 317 32.60 -5.21 17.03
C ASP A 317 32.25 -6.68 17.39
N MET A 318 31.18 -6.90 18.15
CA MET A 318 30.67 -8.24 18.46
C MET A 318 30.13 -8.95 17.20
N ILE A 319 29.42 -8.24 16.33
CA ILE A 319 28.94 -8.78 15.05
C ILE A 319 30.11 -9.12 14.13
N GLU A 320 31.09 -8.24 13.99
CA GLU A 320 32.30 -8.51 13.19
C GLU A 320 33.06 -9.74 13.69
N ARG A 321 33.23 -9.88 15.01
CA ARG A 321 33.84 -11.06 15.63
C ARG A 321 33.04 -12.33 15.37
N LYS A 322 31.70 -12.27 15.42
CA LYS A 322 30.80 -13.39 15.08
C LYS A 322 30.93 -13.80 13.61
N LEU A 323 31.21 -12.84 12.71
CA LEU A 323 31.51 -13.08 11.30
C LEU A 323 32.96 -13.53 11.04
N GLY A 324 33.77 -13.75 12.08
CA GLY A 324 35.16 -14.17 11.97
C GLY A 324 36.15 -13.04 11.66
N ARG A 325 35.71 -11.79 11.56
CA ARG A 325 36.55 -10.62 11.28
C ARG A 325 37.05 -10.02 12.58
N ARG A 326 38.33 -10.21 12.89
CA ARG A 326 39.00 -9.64 14.07
C ARG A 326 39.98 -8.55 13.65
N ASN A 327 40.00 -7.45 14.37
CA ASN A 327 40.89 -6.31 14.12
C ASN A 327 41.40 -5.77 15.47
N SER A 328 42.66 -5.32 15.53
CA SER A 328 43.25 -4.65 16.69
C SER A 328 42.47 -3.42 17.15
N ASN A 329 41.77 -2.77 16.23
CA ASN A 329 40.98 -1.56 16.50
C ASN A 329 39.62 -1.87 17.16
N GLN A 330 39.25 -3.14 17.31
CA GLN A 330 38.02 -3.53 18.01
C GLN A 330 38.18 -3.35 19.52
N LEU A 331 37.08 -2.99 20.19
CA LEU A 331 37.03 -2.90 21.64
C LEU A 331 37.32 -4.27 22.28
N GLN A 332 38.05 -4.25 23.39
CA GLN A 332 38.37 -5.44 24.18
C GLN A 332 37.59 -5.40 25.50
N PRO A 333 36.94 -6.52 25.88
CA PRO A 333 36.40 -6.64 27.22
C PRO A 333 37.56 -6.73 28.23
N ILE A 334 37.46 -5.97 29.32
CA ILE A 334 38.48 -5.99 30.38
C ILE A 334 38.36 -7.27 31.22
N ARG A 335 37.12 -7.72 31.46
CA ARG A 335 36.78 -8.88 32.30
C ARG A 335 35.50 -9.55 31.81
#